data_AF-A0A1I6CMX1-F1
#
_entry.id   AF-A0A1I6CMX1-F1
#
_cell.length_a   1.000
_cell.length_b   1.000
_cell.length_c   1.000
_cell.angle_alpha   90.00
_cell.angle_beta   90.00
_cell.angle_gamma   90.00
#
_symmetry.space_group_name_H-M   'P 1'
#
loop_
_entity.id
_entity.type
_entity.pdbx_description
1 polymer ?
#
loop_
_entity_poly.entity_id
_entity_poly.type
_entity_poly.pdbx_seq_one_letter_code
_entity_poly.pdbx_strand_id
1 'polypeptide(L)'
;MTVSLFAARSRRRCARGLAAMSRLAAASALPAALLTIVSAPAMAATVERSLRIAHAAQPIRAAENPFTYTFTGLAPTISDGTLSIKGEGDFDSSGEYLSVSADGYGLGQITPGADRFIRDVTITQTALEGMLTDGALVVRLVLSPSVNQSAPGDFLTVRLRYEAPEVSVVPLPGAGAALGAGLGALVLAGRRRR
;
A
#
# COMPACT_ATOMS: atom_id res chain seq x y z
N MET A 1 26.92 12.28 -41.64
CA MET A 1 27.25 13.42 -40.77
C MET A 1 27.72 12.88 -39.42
N THR A 2 28.98 13.18 -39.14
CA THR A 2 29.65 13.36 -37.84
C THR A 2 29.57 12.25 -36.77
N VAL A 3 30.70 11.55 -36.68
CA VAL A 3 31.21 10.67 -35.63
C VAL A 3 31.38 11.42 -34.30
N SER A 4 31.15 10.77 -33.15
CA SER A 4 31.89 11.08 -31.92
C SER A 4 32.04 9.87 -31.01
N LEU A 5 33.29 9.38 -31.04
CA LEU A 5 33.97 8.41 -30.20
C LEU A 5 34.37 9.11 -28.89
N PHE A 6 34.15 8.53 -27.71
CA PHE A 6 34.80 9.02 -26.48
C PHE A 6 35.38 7.87 -25.65
N ALA A 7 36.60 8.12 -25.19
CA ALA A 7 37.60 7.16 -24.82
C ALA A 7 37.76 6.97 -23.29
N ALA A 8 38.17 5.76 -22.93
CA ALA A 8 39.13 5.35 -21.90
C ALA A 8 39.45 6.24 -20.67
N ARG A 9 39.47 5.60 -19.48
CA ARG A 9 40.52 5.69 -18.44
C ARG A 9 40.17 4.73 -17.30
N SER A 10 40.80 3.56 -17.11
CA SER A 10 42.17 3.32 -16.57
C SER A 10 42.49 4.10 -15.30
N ARG A 11 42.40 3.44 -14.13
CA ARG A 11 43.33 3.61 -13.00
C ARG A 11 43.53 2.28 -12.26
N ARG A 12 44.68 1.66 -12.53
CA ARG A 12 45.41 0.79 -11.60
C ARG A 12 46.05 1.64 -10.49
N ARG A 13 46.28 1.05 -9.31
CA ARG A 13 47.24 1.35 -8.20
C ARG A 13 46.55 0.91 -6.89
N CYS A 14 47.15 0.32 -5.87
CA CYS A 14 48.49 -0.15 -5.49
C CYS A 14 48.19 -1.17 -4.36
N ALA A 15 48.67 -2.41 -4.42
CA ALA A 15 49.94 -2.86 -3.85
C ALA A 15 50.17 -2.53 -2.36
N ARG A 16 50.29 -3.61 -1.58
CA ARG A 16 51.20 -3.83 -0.44
C ARG A 16 50.91 -3.10 0.88
N GLY A 17 50.45 -3.89 1.84
CA GLY A 17 50.60 -3.66 3.27
C GLY A 17 50.65 -4.99 4.01
N LEU A 18 51.72 -5.75 3.78
CA LEU A 18 52.08 -6.96 4.53
C LEU A 18 52.83 -6.50 5.80
N ALA A 19 52.20 -6.60 6.98
CA ALA A 19 52.91 -6.50 8.25
C ALA A 19 52.25 -7.41 9.28
N ALA A 20 53.07 -8.33 9.77
CA ALA A 20 52.77 -9.37 10.72
C ALA A 20 52.33 -8.84 12.08
N MET A 21 51.31 -9.46 12.68
CA MET A 21 51.21 -9.63 14.13
C MET A 21 50.58 -11.00 14.42
N SER A 22 51.45 -12.01 14.41
CA SER A 22 51.20 -13.28 15.09
C SER A 22 51.20 -13.02 16.59
N ARG A 23 50.04 -13.10 17.23
CA ARG A 23 49.91 -13.30 18.68
C ARG A 23 48.79 -14.30 18.97
N LEU A 24 49.24 -15.51 19.28
CA LEU A 24 48.63 -16.49 20.16
C LEU A 24 47.73 -15.83 21.22
N ALA A 25 46.45 -16.18 21.24
CA ALA A 25 45.61 -16.08 22.43
C ALA A 25 44.47 -17.11 22.33
N ALA A 26 44.63 -18.17 23.12
CA ALA A 26 43.61 -19.04 23.72
C ALA A 26 42.32 -19.28 22.91
N ALA A 27 42.23 -20.47 22.33
CA ALA A 27 40.99 -21.09 21.90
C ALA A 27 40.05 -21.29 23.11
N SER A 28 39.14 -20.34 23.34
CA SER A 28 37.91 -20.62 24.10
C SER A 28 36.89 -21.16 23.10
N ALA A 29 36.62 -22.46 23.20
CA ALA A 29 35.56 -23.12 22.47
C ALA A 29 34.21 -22.58 22.97
N LEU A 30 33.74 -21.49 22.37
CA LEU A 30 32.38 -21.02 22.51
C LEU A 30 31.47 -22.07 21.85
N PRO A 31 30.44 -22.59 22.55
CA PRO A 31 29.47 -23.45 21.91
C PRO A 31 28.74 -22.61 20.86
N ALA A 32 28.94 -22.95 19.59
CA ALA A 32 28.16 -22.43 18.48
C ALA A 32 26.72 -22.93 18.65
N ALA A 33 25.95 -22.24 19.49
CA ALA A 33 24.52 -22.42 19.60
C ALA A 33 23.92 -21.96 18.25
N LEU A 34 23.67 -22.94 17.40
CA LEU A 34 22.96 -22.79 16.14
C LEU A 34 21.54 -22.30 16.47
N LEU A 35 21.36 -20.98 16.50
CA LEU A 35 20.06 -20.35 16.71
C LEU A 35 19.25 -20.54 15.43
N THR A 36 18.50 -21.64 15.35
CA THR A 36 17.55 -21.88 14.27
C THR A 36 16.43 -20.85 14.39
N ILE A 37 16.55 -19.76 13.63
CA ILE A 37 15.47 -18.78 13.45
C ILE A 37 14.41 -19.49 12.59
N VAL A 38 13.33 -19.94 13.22
CA VAL A 38 12.18 -20.47 12.52
C VAL A 38 11.43 -19.27 11.93
N SER A 39 11.69 -18.94 10.67
CA SER A 39 10.90 -17.96 9.93
C SER A 39 9.50 -18.54 9.70
N ALA A 40 8.50 -18.02 10.39
CA ALA A 40 7.11 -18.34 10.06
C ALA A 40 6.80 -17.83 8.63
N PRO A 41 6.00 -18.56 7.84
CA PRO A 41 5.55 -18.06 6.55
C PRO A 41 4.71 -16.80 6.77
N ALA A 42 5.06 -15.70 6.10
CA ALA A 42 4.21 -14.52 6.04
C ALA A 42 2.92 -14.92 5.32
N MET A 43 1.77 -14.82 5.99
CA MET A 43 0.49 -15.07 5.35
C MET A 43 0.06 -13.77 4.67
N ALA A 44 -0.54 -13.84 3.49
CA ALA A 44 -1.15 -12.64 2.89
C ALA A 44 -2.35 -12.21 3.73
N ALA A 45 -2.47 -10.91 4.01
CA ALA A 45 -3.65 -10.37 4.68
C ALA A 45 -4.59 -9.73 3.65
N THR A 46 -5.86 -10.12 3.66
CA THR A 46 -6.88 -9.42 2.86
C THR A 46 -7.17 -8.06 3.50
N VAL A 47 -6.94 -6.98 2.76
CA VAL A 47 -7.30 -5.63 3.16
C VAL A 47 -8.61 -5.25 2.51
N GLU A 48 -9.52 -4.74 3.34
CA GLU A 48 -10.83 -4.30 2.88
C GLU A 48 -11.17 -2.93 3.47
N ARG A 49 -11.52 -1.98 2.61
CA ARG A 49 -11.91 -0.63 3.00
C ARG A 49 -13.18 -0.23 2.26
N SER A 50 -14.11 0.40 2.99
CA SER A 50 -15.39 0.84 2.44
C SER A 50 -15.63 2.29 2.81
N LEU A 51 -16.02 3.10 1.83
CA LEU A 51 -16.42 4.49 2.00
C LEU A 51 -17.78 4.71 1.34
N ARG A 52 -18.66 5.42 2.05
CA ARG A 52 -20.01 5.77 1.57
C ARG A 52 -20.17 7.28 1.56
N ILE A 53 -20.63 7.82 0.45
CA ILE A 53 -21.02 9.23 0.32
C ILE A 53 -22.50 9.26 -0.06
N ALA A 54 -23.29 10.02 0.70
CA ALA A 54 -24.70 10.24 0.39
C ALA A 54 -24.82 11.36 -0.64
N HIS A 55 -25.67 11.17 -1.67
CA HIS A 55 -25.89 12.19 -2.71
C HIS A 55 -26.53 13.45 -2.12
N ALA A 56 -27.40 13.29 -1.10
CA ALA A 56 -28.02 14.39 -0.37
C ALA A 56 -27.03 15.35 0.33
N ALA A 57 -25.73 14.98 0.43
CA ALA A 57 -24.70 15.84 1.01
C ALA A 57 -23.98 16.73 -0.02
N GLN A 58 -24.18 16.52 -1.32
CA GLN A 58 -23.58 17.37 -2.37
C GLN A 58 -24.67 18.08 -3.17
N PRO A 59 -24.67 19.42 -3.23
CA PRO A 59 -25.63 20.15 -4.05
C PRO A 59 -25.39 19.81 -5.52
N ILE A 60 -26.40 19.24 -6.18
CA ILE A 60 -26.37 18.95 -7.62
C ILE A 60 -26.21 20.27 -8.36
N ARG A 61 -24.99 20.54 -8.83
CA ARG A 61 -24.66 21.71 -9.65
C ARG A 61 -24.45 21.22 -11.08
N ALA A 62 -25.56 21.02 -11.79
CA ALA A 62 -25.59 20.57 -13.19
C ALA A 62 -24.87 19.22 -13.44
N ALA A 63 -25.10 18.66 -14.62
CA ALA A 63 -24.40 17.50 -15.16
C ALA A 63 -22.88 17.53 -14.88
N GLU A 64 -22.26 16.34 -14.74
CA GLU A 64 -20.80 16.15 -14.53
C GLU A 64 -20.27 16.39 -13.11
N ASN A 65 -21.11 16.28 -12.07
CA ASN A 65 -20.62 16.36 -10.69
C ASN A 65 -19.70 15.17 -10.34
N PRO A 66 -18.42 15.40 -10.01
CA PRO A 66 -17.52 14.34 -9.65
C PRO A 66 -17.65 13.97 -8.17
N PHE A 67 -17.91 12.71 -7.88
CA PHE A 67 -17.77 12.14 -6.54
C PHE A 67 -16.33 11.69 -6.35
N THR A 68 -15.68 12.20 -5.32
CA THR A 68 -14.28 11.86 -5.01
C THR A 68 -14.23 11.11 -3.68
N TYR A 69 -13.64 9.92 -3.70
CA TYR A 69 -13.40 9.08 -2.54
C TYR A 69 -11.90 8.95 -2.34
N THR A 70 -11.42 9.31 -1.16
CA THR A 70 -10.01 9.18 -0.82
C THR A 70 -9.85 8.11 0.24
N PHE A 71 -9.20 7.00 -0.15
CA PHE A 71 -8.73 5.99 0.77
C PHE A 71 -7.31 6.36 1.22
N THR A 72 -7.00 6.23 2.50
CA THR A 72 -5.69 6.59 3.06
C THR A 72 -5.16 5.47 3.97
N GLY A 73 -3.85 5.44 4.18
CA GLY A 73 -3.22 4.41 5.03
C GLY A 73 -3.27 3.03 4.37
N LEU A 74 -3.17 3.02 3.04
CA LEU A 74 -3.14 1.80 2.25
C LEU A 74 -1.72 1.23 2.23
N ALA A 75 -1.63 -0.09 2.40
CA ALA A 75 -0.38 -0.83 2.21
C ALA A 75 -0.22 -1.18 0.72
N PRO A 76 1.02 -1.42 0.24
CA PRO A 76 1.26 -1.98 -1.09
C PRO A 76 0.42 -3.25 -1.32
N THR A 77 0.06 -3.53 -2.57
CA THR A 77 -0.67 -4.75 -2.91
C THR A 77 0.26 -5.87 -3.38
N ILE A 78 -0.21 -7.11 -3.29
CA ILE A 78 0.41 -8.29 -3.88
C ILE A 78 -0.57 -9.07 -4.79
N SER A 79 -1.72 -8.47 -5.11
CA SER A 79 -2.78 -9.08 -5.92
C SER A 79 -3.46 -8.05 -6.81
N ASP A 80 -4.35 -8.50 -7.69
CA ASP A 80 -5.34 -7.63 -8.29
C ASP A 80 -6.25 -7.03 -7.20
N GLY A 81 -6.77 -5.84 -7.46
CA GLY A 81 -7.78 -5.19 -6.64
C GLY A 81 -9.16 -5.31 -7.24
N THR A 82 -10.18 -5.27 -6.40
CA THR A 82 -11.57 -5.15 -6.80
C THR A 82 -12.17 -3.89 -6.20
N LEU A 83 -12.67 -3.03 -7.08
CA LEU A 83 -13.45 -1.85 -6.73
C LEU A 83 -14.94 -2.17 -6.90
N SER A 84 -15.65 -2.34 -5.79
CA SER A 84 -17.09 -2.58 -5.80
C SER A 84 -17.82 -1.26 -5.65
N ILE A 85 -18.61 -0.92 -6.66
CA ILE A 85 -19.38 0.32 -6.72
C ILE A 85 -20.86 -0.03 -6.62
N LYS A 86 -21.51 0.55 -5.62
CA LYS A 86 -22.96 0.44 -5.42
C LYS A 86 -23.59 1.81 -5.59
N GLY A 87 -24.59 1.91 -6.46
CA GLY A 87 -25.35 3.13 -6.69
C GLY A 87 -26.85 2.93 -6.52
N GLU A 88 -27.50 4.02 -6.10
CA GLU A 88 -28.95 4.22 -6.14
C GLU A 88 -29.19 5.64 -6.70
N GLY A 89 -29.93 5.75 -7.81
CA GLY A 89 -30.24 6.99 -8.53
C GLY A 89 -30.87 6.70 -9.91
N ASP A 90 -30.90 7.67 -10.84
CA ASP A 90 -31.43 7.49 -12.21
C ASP A 90 -30.37 6.83 -13.07
N PHE A 91 -30.51 5.54 -13.29
CA PHE A 91 -29.59 4.78 -14.15
C PHE A 91 -30.36 3.79 -15.03
N ASP A 92 -31.66 4.04 -15.25
CA ASP A 92 -32.56 3.16 -15.99
C ASP A 92 -32.53 3.39 -17.51
N SER A 93 -31.81 4.43 -17.97
CA SER A 93 -31.69 4.78 -19.38
C SER A 93 -30.35 4.36 -20.00
N SER A 94 -30.38 4.06 -21.31
CA SER A 94 -29.19 3.66 -22.09
C SER A 94 -28.16 4.78 -22.27
N GLY A 95 -28.57 6.04 -22.10
CA GLY A 95 -27.69 7.21 -22.14
C GLY A 95 -27.06 7.56 -20.79
N GLU A 96 -27.36 6.79 -19.74
CA GLU A 96 -26.89 7.04 -18.37
C GLU A 96 -25.72 6.12 -18.04
N TYR A 97 -24.62 6.74 -17.65
CA TYR A 97 -23.41 6.01 -17.28
C TYR A 97 -22.65 6.69 -16.16
N LEU A 98 -21.83 5.89 -15.50
CA LEU A 98 -20.88 6.30 -14.48
C LEU A 98 -19.46 6.08 -15.02
N SER A 99 -18.71 7.16 -15.24
CA SER A 99 -17.30 7.07 -15.58
C SER A 99 -16.48 6.87 -14.30
N VAL A 100 -15.62 5.86 -14.31
CA VAL A 100 -14.83 5.46 -13.14
C VAL A 100 -13.35 5.68 -13.42
N SER A 101 -12.67 6.35 -12.50
CA SER A 101 -11.22 6.51 -12.53
C SER A 101 -10.61 6.42 -11.13
N ALA A 102 -9.35 5.99 -11.05
CA ALA A 102 -8.57 5.92 -9.82
C ALA A 102 -7.20 6.55 -10.06
N ASP A 103 -6.83 7.57 -9.27
CA ASP A 103 -5.60 8.37 -9.44
C ASP A 103 -5.35 8.85 -10.88
N GLY A 104 -6.43 9.21 -11.58
CA GLY A 104 -6.39 9.63 -12.99
C GLY A 104 -6.30 8.49 -14.01
N TYR A 105 -6.14 7.24 -13.58
CA TYR A 105 -6.25 6.06 -14.44
C TYR A 105 -7.71 5.74 -14.74
N GLY A 106 -8.08 5.69 -16.02
CA GLY A 106 -9.43 5.36 -16.47
C GLY A 106 -9.73 3.87 -16.30
N LEU A 107 -10.71 3.55 -15.45
CA LEU A 107 -11.17 2.18 -15.22
C LEU A 107 -12.35 1.78 -16.11
N GLY A 108 -12.93 2.74 -16.83
CA GLY A 108 -13.98 2.53 -17.81
C GLY A 108 -15.30 3.20 -17.44
N GLN A 109 -16.37 2.75 -18.10
CA GLN A 109 -17.73 3.24 -17.89
C GLN A 109 -18.63 2.10 -17.46
N ILE A 110 -19.54 2.42 -16.54
CA ILE A 110 -20.58 1.52 -16.07
C ILE A 110 -21.92 2.04 -16.58
N THR A 111 -22.64 1.20 -17.31
CA THR A 111 -24.04 1.44 -17.73
C THR A 111 -24.93 0.48 -16.93
N PRO A 112 -25.57 0.92 -15.84
CA PRO A 112 -26.28 0.02 -14.94
C PRO A 112 -27.54 -0.59 -15.54
N GLY A 113 -28.36 0.21 -16.22
CA GLY A 113 -29.65 -0.18 -16.78
C GLY A 113 -30.74 -0.42 -15.72
N ALA A 114 -30.55 0.11 -14.50
CA ALA A 114 -31.48 0.01 -13.38
C ALA A 114 -31.11 1.03 -12.30
N ASP A 115 -32.12 1.57 -11.60
CA ASP A 115 -31.94 2.59 -10.54
C ASP A 115 -30.97 2.17 -9.43
N ARG A 116 -30.97 0.87 -9.11
CA ARG A 116 -30.11 0.27 -8.09
C ARG A 116 -29.16 -0.72 -8.74
N PHE A 117 -27.87 -0.57 -8.48
CA PHE A 117 -26.87 -1.46 -9.04
C PHE A 117 -25.70 -1.73 -8.10
N ILE A 118 -25.05 -2.86 -8.35
CA ILE A 118 -23.74 -3.22 -7.82
C ILE A 118 -22.89 -3.68 -9.02
N ARG A 119 -21.70 -3.11 -9.14
CA ARG A 119 -20.74 -3.43 -10.21
C ARG A 119 -19.34 -3.48 -9.65
N ASP A 120 -18.63 -4.54 -10.01
CA ASP A 120 -17.25 -4.75 -9.61
C ASP A 120 -16.34 -4.42 -10.80
N VAL A 121 -15.28 -3.67 -10.52
CA VAL A 121 -14.25 -3.31 -11.49
C VAL A 121 -12.92 -3.84 -11.00
N THR A 122 -12.27 -4.67 -11.81
CA THR A 122 -10.95 -5.22 -11.49
C THR A 122 -9.87 -4.20 -11.85
N ILE A 123 -8.97 -3.95 -10.91
CA ILE A 123 -7.75 -3.17 -11.10
C ILE A 123 -6.60 -4.16 -11.10
N THR A 124 -5.80 -4.19 -12.17
CA THR A 124 -4.67 -5.10 -12.25
C THR A 124 -3.65 -4.77 -11.16
N GLN A 125 -2.96 -5.79 -10.65
CA GLN A 125 -1.93 -5.64 -9.62
C GLN A 125 -0.92 -4.55 -9.98
N THR A 126 -0.37 -4.57 -11.20
CA THR A 126 0.63 -3.58 -11.64
C THR A 126 0.10 -2.15 -11.62
N ALA A 127 -1.16 -1.94 -12.00
CA ALA A 127 -1.77 -0.62 -11.97
C ALA A 127 -2.03 -0.17 -10.51
N LEU A 128 -2.54 -1.08 -9.69
CA LEU A 128 -2.83 -0.81 -8.28
C LEU A 128 -1.55 -0.54 -7.48
N GLU A 129 -0.46 -1.29 -7.70
CA GLU A 129 0.85 -1.02 -7.08
C GLU A 129 1.32 0.41 -7.38
N GLY A 130 1.17 0.86 -8.63
CA GLY A 130 1.52 2.23 -9.02
C GLY A 130 0.69 3.27 -8.27
N MET A 131 -0.63 3.04 -8.14
CA MET A 131 -1.55 3.93 -7.43
C MET A 131 -1.26 4.01 -5.92
N LEU A 132 -0.95 2.87 -5.30
CA LEU A 132 -0.75 2.78 -3.84
C LEU A 132 0.62 3.28 -3.36
N THR A 133 1.45 3.87 -4.22
CA THR A 133 2.83 4.28 -3.89
C THR A 133 2.89 5.34 -2.79
N ASP A 134 1.89 6.21 -2.72
CA ASP A 134 1.78 7.28 -1.71
C ASP A 134 0.96 6.86 -0.47
N GLY A 135 0.48 5.61 -0.43
CA GLY A 135 -0.38 5.09 0.64
C GLY A 135 -1.80 5.65 0.60
N ALA A 136 -2.21 6.28 -0.51
CA ALA A 136 -3.56 6.74 -0.76
C ALA A 136 -4.10 6.18 -2.09
N LEU A 137 -5.42 6.27 -2.27
CA LEU A 137 -6.08 5.99 -3.54
C LEU A 137 -7.24 6.96 -3.68
N VAL A 138 -7.25 7.76 -4.75
CA VAL A 138 -8.31 8.71 -5.06
C VAL A 138 -9.19 8.15 -6.16
N VAL A 139 -10.37 7.67 -5.80
CA VAL A 139 -11.38 7.19 -6.75
C VAL A 139 -12.31 8.34 -7.11
N ARG A 140 -12.41 8.64 -8.40
CA ARG A 140 -13.30 9.66 -8.96
C ARG A 140 -14.36 8.99 -9.81
N LEU A 141 -15.61 9.21 -9.44
CA LEU A 141 -16.79 8.78 -10.18
C LEU A 141 -17.46 10.01 -10.79
N VAL A 142 -17.72 10.00 -12.09
CA VAL A 142 -18.37 11.11 -12.80
C VAL A 142 -19.65 10.60 -13.43
N LEU A 143 -20.77 11.20 -13.05
CA LEU A 143 -22.07 10.90 -13.65
C LEU A 143 -22.17 11.52 -15.04
N SER A 144 -22.77 10.80 -15.98
CA SER A 144 -23.13 11.33 -17.28
C SER A 144 -24.15 12.47 -17.15
N PRO A 145 -24.22 13.40 -18.12
CA PRO A 145 -25.19 14.50 -18.09
C PRO A 145 -26.66 14.09 -18.05
N SER A 146 -26.96 12.88 -18.53
CA SER A 146 -28.32 12.33 -18.57
C SER A 146 -28.83 11.91 -17.20
N VAL A 147 -27.93 11.57 -16.26
CA VAL A 147 -28.31 11.16 -14.91
C VAL A 147 -28.85 12.38 -14.19
N ASN A 148 -30.17 12.41 -14.03
CA ASN A 148 -30.93 13.58 -13.61
C ASN A 148 -31.74 13.29 -12.33
N GLN A 149 -31.19 12.59 -11.35
CA GLN A 149 -31.88 12.34 -10.08
C GLN A 149 -31.36 13.19 -8.92
N SER A 150 -32.33 13.83 -8.27
CA SER A 150 -32.21 14.64 -7.05
C SER A 150 -33.21 14.14 -6.01
N ALA A 151 -33.40 12.82 -5.90
CA ALA A 151 -34.35 12.26 -4.95
C ALA A 151 -33.70 12.12 -3.57
N PRO A 152 -34.44 12.40 -2.48
CA PRO A 152 -33.98 12.05 -1.13
C PRO A 152 -33.78 10.53 -1.03
N GLY A 153 -32.52 10.07 -1.00
CA GLY A 153 -32.22 8.64 -0.91
C GLY A 153 -31.06 8.19 -1.79
N ASP A 154 -30.71 8.97 -2.82
CA ASP A 154 -29.67 8.60 -3.78
C ASP A 154 -28.29 8.52 -3.09
N PHE A 155 -27.48 7.53 -3.48
CA PHE A 155 -26.13 7.38 -2.92
C PHE A 155 -25.18 6.65 -3.88
N LEU A 156 -23.89 6.88 -3.65
CA LEU A 156 -22.81 6.09 -4.24
C LEU A 156 -21.90 5.58 -3.12
N THR A 157 -21.65 4.27 -3.13
CA THR A 157 -20.74 3.60 -2.19
C THR A 157 -19.62 2.95 -2.98
N VAL A 158 -18.39 3.11 -2.51
CA VAL A 158 -17.20 2.54 -3.12
C VAL A 158 -16.47 1.70 -2.08
N ARG A 159 -16.21 0.44 -2.41
CA ARG A 159 -15.47 -0.50 -1.57
C ARG A 159 -14.26 -1.01 -2.34
N LEU A 160 -13.09 -0.89 -1.73
CA LEU A 160 -11.83 -1.39 -2.25
C LEU A 160 -11.45 -2.67 -1.49
N ARG A 161 -11.15 -3.73 -2.24
CA ARG A 161 -10.66 -5.01 -1.69
C ARG A 161 -9.42 -5.44 -2.47
N TYR A 162 -8.36 -5.81 -1.75
CA TYR A 162 -7.13 -6.37 -2.33
C TYR A 162 -6.35 -7.14 -1.27
N GLU A 163 -5.35 -7.92 -1.67
CA GLU A 163 -4.40 -8.56 -0.75
C GLU A 163 -3.17 -7.67 -0.58
N ALA A 164 -2.78 -7.46 0.68
CA ALA A 164 -1.58 -6.74 1.06
C ALA A 164 -0.58 -7.72 1.69
N PRO A 165 0.73 -7.47 1.56
CA PRO A 165 1.71 -8.22 2.32
C PRO A 165 1.43 -7.94 3.80
N GLU A 166 1.33 -9.00 4.59
CA GLU A 166 1.25 -8.84 6.03
C GLU A 166 2.54 -8.16 6.48
N VAL A 167 2.40 -6.95 7.04
CA VAL A 167 3.50 -6.31 7.73
C VAL A 167 3.64 -7.13 9.00
N SER A 168 4.49 -8.16 8.95
CA SER A 168 4.77 -8.95 10.15
C SER A 168 5.26 -7.93 11.17
N VAL A 169 4.41 -7.61 12.16
CA VAL A 169 4.80 -6.76 13.26
C VAL A 169 5.77 -7.64 14.00
N VAL A 170 7.06 -7.57 13.64
CA VAL A 170 8.11 -8.39 14.25
C VAL A 170 7.92 -8.17 15.74
N PRO A 171 7.42 -9.18 16.50
CA PRO A 171 6.85 -8.93 17.81
C PRO A 171 8.01 -8.72 18.76
N LEU A 172 8.62 -7.53 18.77
CA LEU A 172 10.02 -7.25 19.11
C LEU A 172 10.58 -8.29 20.11
N PRO A 173 11.04 -9.47 19.63
CA PRO A 173 11.36 -10.55 20.57
C PRO A 173 12.61 -10.18 21.36
N GLY A 174 13.43 -9.32 20.78
CA GLY A 174 14.69 -8.87 21.33
C GLY A 174 14.66 -7.50 22.01
N ALA A 175 13.86 -6.51 21.57
CA ALA A 175 14.00 -5.18 22.15
C ALA A 175 13.38 -5.09 23.55
N GLY A 176 12.24 -5.73 23.81
CA GLY A 176 11.70 -5.80 25.17
C GLY A 176 12.66 -6.53 26.12
N ALA A 177 13.21 -7.66 25.68
CA ALA A 177 14.17 -8.45 26.45
C ALA A 177 15.53 -7.76 26.64
N ALA A 178 16.07 -7.10 25.60
CA ALA A 178 17.34 -6.39 25.66
C ALA A 178 17.23 -5.09 26.48
N LEU A 179 16.11 -4.39 26.40
CA LEU A 179 15.85 -3.19 27.20
C LEU A 179 15.62 -3.58 28.67
N GLY A 180 14.92 -4.69 28.93
CA GLY A 180 14.81 -5.29 30.26
C GLY A 180 16.16 -5.75 30.84
N ALA A 181 16.99 -6.44 30.05
CA ALA A 181 18.31 -6.89 30.48
C ALA A 181 19.27 -5.71 30.73
N GLY A 182 19.23 -4.68 29.87
CA GLY A 182 20.03 -3.47 30.01
C GLY A 182 19.67 -2.67 31.28
N LEU A 183 18.38 -2.49 31.56
CA LEU A 183 17.92 -1.84 32.78
C LEU A 183 18.26 -2.65 34.04
N GLY A 184 18.12 -3.98 33.99
CA GLY A 184 18.52 -4.86 35.09
C GLY A 184 20.01 -4.77 35.43
N ALA A 185 20.88 -4.71 34.42
CA ALA A 185 22.33 -4.58 34.61
C ALA A 185 22.71 -3.22 35.25
N LEU A 186 22.03 -2.13 34.87
CA LEU A 186 22.24 -0.80 35.46
C LEU A 186 21.84 -0.74 36.94
N VAL A 187 20.71 -1.35 37.32
CA VAL A 187 20.26 -1.44 38.72
C VAL A 187 21.26 -2.24 39.57
N LEU A 188 21.77 -3.36 39.04
CA LEU A 188 22.78 -4.16 39.73
C LEU A 188 24.13 -3.42 39.86
N ALA A 189 24.54 -2.66 38.84
CA ALA A 189 25.76 -1.86 38.89
C ALA A 189 25.67 -0.72 39.92
N GLY A 190 24.50 -0.09 40.09
CA GLY A 190 24.28 0.97 41.06
C GLY A 190 24.36 0.51 42.53
N ARG A 191 24.04 -0.76 42.81
CA ARG A 191 24.10 -1.33 44.17
C ARG A 191 25.52 -1.61 44.70
N ARG A 192 26.53 -1.71 43.83
CA ARG A 192 27.92 -2.00 44.23
C ARG A 192 28.74 -0.78 44.68
N ARG A 193 28.20 0.44 44.58
CA ARG A 193 28.90 1.69 44.92
C ARG A 193 28.44 2.33 46.24
N ARG A 194 27.57 1.68 47.00
CA ARG A 194 27.20 2.07 48.38
C ARG A 194 27.73 1.02 49.33
#